data_AF-A0A843K1K8-F1
#
_entry.id   AF-A0A843K1K8-F1
#
_cell.length_a   1.000
_cell.length_b   1.000
_cell.length_c   1.000
_cell.angle_alpha   90.00
_cell.angle_beta   90.00
_cell.angle_gamma   90.00
#
_symmetry.space_group_name_H-M   'P 1'
#
loop_
_entity.id
_entity.type
_entity.pdbx_description
1 polymer ?
#
loop_
_entity_poly.entity_id
_entity_poly.type
_entity_poly.pdbx_seq_one_letter_code
_entity_poly.pdbx_strand_id
1 'polypeptide(L)'
;MRQQLSWSESLPGAGRFIFSDRLVLTKRGYSKSKWALPDCFKEAKISYHKKPWKDGYFKSAGRGQEFVIMDNNGVEEWARNKIKESQIDR
;
A
#
# COMPACT_ATOMS: atom_id res chain seq x y z
N MET A 1 -3.06 -8.21 26.21
CA MET A 1 -2.13 -7.20 25.62
C MET A 1 -1.28 -7.90 24.57
N ARG A 2 -1.08 -7.31 23.39
CA ARG A 2 -0.06 -7.81 22.44
C ARG A 2 1.32 -7.44 22.99
N GLN A 3 2.19 -8.42 23.18
CA GLN A 3 3.55 -8.18 23.68
C GLN A 3 4.53 -7.74 22.57
N GLN A 4 4.13 -7.90 21.30
CA GLN A 4 4.95 -7.59 20.13
C GLN A 4 4.14 -6.78 19.12
N LEU A 5 4.76 -5.76 18.53
CA LEU A 5 4.16 -4.87 17.53
C LEU A 5 4.37 -5.35 16.09
N SER A 6 5.10 -6.45 15.91
CA SER A 6 5.36 -7.09 14.63
C SER A 6 4.69 -8.46 14.59
N TRP A 7 4.34 -8.93 13.40
CA TRP A 7 3.90 -10.31 13.16
C TRP A 7 5.05 -11.29 12.97
N SER A 8 6.27 -10.78 12.87
CA SER A 8 7.49 -11.54 12.59
C SER A 8 8.50 -11.23 13.68
N GLU A 9 8.97 -12.27 14.36
CA GLU A 9 9.93 -12.14 15.45
C GLU A 9 11.27 -11.54 15.00
N SER A 10 11.63 -11.73 13.72
CA SER A 10 12.84 -11.20 13.12
C SER A 10 12.73 -9.74 12.65
N LEU A 11 11.51 -9.18 12.61
CA LEU A 11 11.27 -7.82 12.13
C LEU A 11 10.97 -6.87 13.31
N PRO A 12 11.53 -5.65 13.29
CA PRO A 12 11.17 -4.65 14.28
C PRO A 12 9.70 -4.25 14.14
N GLY A 13 9.09 -3.78 15.23
CA GLY A 13 7.69 -3.30 15.22
C GLY A 13 7.46 -2.01 14.42
N ALA A 14 8.54 -1.35 13.98
CA ALA A 14 8.52 -0.16 13.15
C ALA A 14 9.85 -0.02 12.39
N GLY A 15 9.89 0.83 11.36
CA GLY A 15 11.10 1.15 10.62
C GLY A 15 10.79 1.99 9.38
N ARG A 16 11.83 2.27 8.58
CA ARG A 16 11.70 3.02 7.32
C ARG A 16 12.11 2.14 6.15
N PHE A 17 11.42 2.30 5.02
CA PHE A 17 11.87 1.69 3.79
C PHE A 17 13.10 2.39 3.24
N ILE A 18 14.12 1.62 2.86
CA ILE A 18 15.17 2.14 1.96
C ILE A 18 14.53 2.37 0.59
N PHE A 19 14.73 3.58 0.05
CA PHE A 19 14.11 3.96 -1.21
C PHE A 19 14.49 3.01 -2.36
N SER A 20 13.49 2.63 -3.14
CA SER A 20 13.61 1.82 -4.35
C SER A 20 12.46 2.18 -5.29
N ASP A 21 12.69 2.15 -6.61
CA ASP A 21 11.62 2.33 -7.60
C ASP A 21 10.47 1.32 -7.42
N ARG A 22 10.74 0.16 -6.81
CA ARG A 22 9.73 -0.86 -6.48
C ARG A 22 8.74 -0.44 -5.39
N LEU A 23 9.04 0.64 -4.66
CA LEU A 23 8.17 1.23 -3.63
C LEU A 23 7.31 2.37 -4.19
N VAL A 24 7.60 2.81 -5.42
CA VAL A 24 6.83 3.87 -6.07
C VAL A 24 5.51 3.30 -6.57
N LEU A 25 4.41 3.70 -5.90
CA LEU A 25 3.06 3.28 -6.27
C LEU A 25 2.34 4.32 -7.16
N THR A 26 2.98 5.45 -7.47
CA THR A 26 2.41 6.42 -8.43
C THR A 26 2.58 5.89 -9.85
N LYS A 27 1.53 5.99 -10.68
CA LYS A 27 1.61 5.60 -12.08
C LYS A 27 2.58 6.53 -12.81
N ARG A 28 3.64 5.95 -13.41
CA ARG A 28 4.67 6.72 -14.14
C ARG A 28 4.05 7.57 -15.24
N GLY A 29 4.43 8.84 -15.31
CA GLY A 29 3.90 9.81 -16.30
C GLY A 29 2.55 10.43 -15.92
N TYR A 30 2.00 10.12 -14.75
CA TYR A 30 0.72 10.66 -14.30
C TYR A 30 0.84 11.50 -13.03
N SER A 31 -0.23 12.22 -12.71
CA SER A 31 -0.38 12.96 -11.46
C SER A 31 -0.30 12.04 -10.23
N LYS A 32 0.17 12.58 -9.12
CA LYS A 32 0.28 11.91 -7.80
C LYS A 32 -1.00 11.23 -7.30
N SER A 33 -2.17 11.67 -7.76
CA SER A 33 -3.48 11.05 -7.46
C SER A 33 -3.77 9.75 -8.22
N LYS A 34 -2.90 9.33 -9.16
CA LYS A 34 -3.07 8.11 -9.96
C LYS A 34 -2.04 7.08 -9.54
N TRP A 35 -2.53 5.94 -9.08
CA TRP A 35 -1.74 4.90 -8.46
C TRP A 35 -1.69 3.65 -9.33
N ALA A 36 -0.50 3.06 -9.46
CA ALA A 36 -0.27 1.74 -10.04
C ALA A 36 -0.35 0.67 -8.94
N LEU A 37 -1.53 0.52 -8.34
CA LEU A 37 -1.74 -0.47 -7.28
C LEU A 37 -1.84 -1.89 -7.86
N PRO A 38 -1.41 -2.92 -7.11
CA PRO A 38 -1.63 -4.32 -7.47
C PRO A 38 -3.11 -4.67 -7.59
N ASP A 39 -3.40 -5.74 -8.33
CA ASP A 39 -4.77 -6.17 -8.60
C ASP A 39 -5.55 -6.58 -7.34
N CYS A 40 -4.90 -7.03 -6.27
CA CYS A 40 -5.58 -7.37 -5.01
C CYS A 40 -6.35 -6.17 -4.41
N PHE A 41 -5.97 -4.94 -4.73
CA PHE A 41 -6.71 -3.74 -4.29
C PHE A 41 -8.05 -3.57 -5.02
N LYS A 42 -8.26 -4.20 -6.18
CA LYS A 42 -9.53 -4.10 -6.93
C LYS A 42 -10.69 -4.77 -6.18
N GLU A 43 -10.38 -5.79 -5.39
CA GLU A 43 -11.34 -6.51 -4.55
C GLU A 43 -11.55 -5.83 -3.19
N ALA A 44 -10.67 -4.89 -2.84
CA ALA A 44 -10.72 -4.21 -1.56
C ALA A 44 -11.78 -3.09 -1.57
N LYS A 45 -12.50 -2.97 -0.46
CA LYS A 45 -13.44 -1.86 -0.25
C LYS A 45 -12.68 -0.62 0.22
N ILE A 46 -12.56 0.38 -0.66
CA ILE A 46 -11.82 1.61 -0.39
C ILE A 46 -12.79 2.77 -0.13
N SER A 47 -12.64 3.46 0.99
CA SER A 47 -13.54 4.54 1.44
C SER A 47 -13.52 5.73 0.48
N TYR A 48 -14.62 6.48 0.39
CA TYR A 48 -14.75 7.68 -0.47
C TYR A 48 -14.57 7.48 -1.99
N HIS A 49 -14.66 6.25 -2.50
CA HIS A 49 -14.56 5.98 -3.94
C HIS A 49 -15.74 5.12 -4.44
N LYS A 50 -16.52 5.63 -5.41
CA LYS A 50 -17.58 4.85 -6.08
C LYS A 50 -17.09 4.08 -7.31
N LYS A 51 -16.19 4.67 -8.11
CA LYS A 51 -15.59 4.08 -9.33
C LYS A 51 -14.13 4.54 -9.49
N PRO A 52 -13.20 4.10 -8.62
CA PRO A 52 -11.85 4.65 -8.59
C PRO A 52 -10.92 4.09 -9.68
N TRP A 53 -11.20 2.89 -10.18
CA TRP A 53 -10.35 2.21 -11.16
C TRP A 53 -10.64 2.71 -12.57
N LYS A 54 -9.60 3.17 -13.28
CA LYS A 54 -9.67 3.66 -14.66
C LYS A 54 -8.39 3.28 -15.38
N ASP A 55 -8.48 2.82 -16.63
CA ASP A 55 -7.36 2.68 -17.58
C ASP A 55 -6.05 2.14 -16.95
N GLY A 56 -6.15 1.09 -16.14
CA GLY A 56 -4.99 0.46 -15.48
C GLY A 56 -4.33 1.28 -14.35
N TYR A 57 -5.08 2.17 -13.68
CA TYR A 57 -4.69 2.86 -12.45
C TYR A 57 -5.87 3.02 -11.47
N PHE A 58 -5.55 3.19 -10.19
CA PHE A 58 -6.48 3.63 -9.15
C PHE A 58 -6.39 5.15 -8.99
N LYS A 59 -7.52 5.86 -9.01
CA LYS A 59 -7.57 7.30 -8.78
C LYS A 59 -8.01 7.59 -7.34
N SER A 60 -7.12 8.18 -6.53
CA SER A 60 -7.49 8.68 -5.21
C SER A 60 -8.44 9.89 -5.30
N ALA A 61 -9.24 10.10 -4.27
CA ALA A 61 -10.02 11.31 -4.09
C ALA A 61 -9.05 12.50 -4.14
N GLY A 62 -9.42 13.57 -4.85
CA GLY A 62 -8.56 14.75 -5.11
C GLY A 62 -8.12 15.54 -3.87
N ARG A 63 -8.27 14.99 -2.66
CA ARG A 63 -7.85 15.52 -1.37
C ARG A 63 -6.50 14.98 -0.90
N GLY A 64 -5.71 14.38 -1.78
CA GLY A 64 -4.34 13.94 -1.48
C GLY A 64 -4.00 12.54 -1.99
N GLN A 65 -2.94 12.00 -1.40
CA GLN A 65 -2.37 10.68 -1.68
C GLN A 65 -2.74 9.66 -0.59
N GLU A 66 -3.94 9.77 -0.03
CA GLU A 66 -4.38 8.95 1.09
C GLU A 66 -5.76 8.37 0.80
N PHE A 67 -5.97 7.13 1.24
CA PHE A 67 -7.25 6.45 1.18
C PHE A 67 -7.29 5.37 2.25
N VAL A 68 -8.50 5.06 2.75
CA VAL A 68 -8.69 4.03 3.77
C VAL A 68 -9.25 2.78 3.11
N ILE A 69 -8.63 1.64 3.41
CA ILE A 69 -9.01 0.33 2.90
C ILE A 69 -9.63 -0.43 4.07
N MET A 70 -10.81 -1.00 3.87
CA MET A 70 -11.37 -1.97 4.81
C MET A 70 -10.52 -3.24 4.81
N ASP A 71 -10.61 -4.02 5.88
CA ASP A 71 -9.92 -5.32 5.98
C ASP A 71 -10.02 -6.13 4.67
N ASN A 72 -8.86 -6.56 4.18
CA ASN A 72 -8.70 -7.33 2.96
C ASN A 72 -7.39 -8.14 3.01
N ASN A 73 -7.52 -9.46 3.05
CA ASN A 73 -6.39 -10.39 3.14
C ASN A 73 -5.34 -10.19 2.03
N GLY A 74 -5.75 -9.90 0.80
CA GLY A 74 -4.83 -9.72 -0.33
C GLY A 74 -4.00 -8.43 -0.23
N VAL A 75 -4.60 -7.36 0.29
CA VAL A 75 -3.88 -6.11 0.60
C VAL A 75 -2.93 -6.32 1.78
N GLU A 76 -3.37 -7.07 2.80
CA GLU A 76 -2.53 -7.39 3.95
C GLU A 76 -1.30 -8.23 3.55
N GLU A 77 -1.50 -9.29 2.76
CA GLU A 77 -0.42 -10.13 2.26
C GLU A 77 0.56 -9.33 1.40
N TRP A 78 0.05 -8.48 0.51
CA TRP A 78 0.87 -7.57 -0.28
C TRP A 78 1.74 -6.67 0.63
N ALA A 79 1.16 -6.08 1.67
CA ALA A 79 1.90 -5.21 2.59
C ALA A 79 2.98 -5.99 3.36
N ARG A 80 2.68 -7.20 3.82
CA ARG A 80 3.64 -8.09 4.48
C ARG A 80 4.82 -8.42 3.57
N ASN A 81 4.55 -8.75 2.30
CA ASN A 81 5.58 -9.06 1.31
C ASN A 81 6.46 -7.83 1.03
N LYS A 82 5.85 -6.65 0.87
CA LYS A 82 6.60 -5.39 0.71
C LYS A 82 7.54 -5.12 1.89
N ILE A 83 7.10 -5.39 3.11
CA ILE A 83 7.92 -5.18 4.31
C ILE A 83 9.07 -6.20 4.41
N LYS A 84 8.84 -7.45 4.03
CA LYS A 84 9.89 -8.49 4.00
C LYS A 84 10.95 -8.24 2.91
N GLU A 85 10.53 -7.81 1.72
CA GLU A 85 11.41 -7.63 0.56
C GLU A 85 12.28 -6.37 0.66
N SER A 86 11.81 -5.37 1.41
CA SER A 86 12.49 -4.09 1.51
C SER A 86 13.48 -4.13 2.68
N GLN A 87 14.74 -3.79 2.41
CA GLN A 87 15.70 -3.56 3.49
C GLN A 87 15.20 -2.39 4.35
N ILE A 88 14.93 -2.68 5.63
CA ILE A 88 14.41 -1.70 6.59
C ILE A 88 15.62 -0.96 7.18
N ASP A 89 15.70 0.34 6.95
CA ASP A 89 16.67 1.21 7.63
C ASP A 89 16.21 1.44 9.07
N ARG A 90 17.14 1.27 10.02
CA ARG A 90 16.87 1.35 11.47
C ARG A 90 17.01 2.78 11.98
#